data_AF-A0A4R6Q9G3-F1
#
_entry.id   AF-A0A4R6Q9G3-F1
#
_cell.length_a   1.000
_cell.length_b   1.000
_cell.length_c   1.000
_cell.angle_alpha   90.00
_cell.angle_beta   90.00
_cell.angle_gamma   90.00
#
_symmetry.space_group_name_H-M   'P 1'
#
loop_
_entity.id
_entity.type
_entity.pdbx_description
1 polymer ?
#
loop_
_entity_poly.entity_id
_entity_poly.type
_entity_poly.pdbx_seq_one_letter_code
_entity_poly.pdbx_strand_id
1 'polypeptide(L)'
;MYPKLVVDLKKLQGNLDAVAEITKDHGGCSLMIVTKGMCADPEMCRMIAADPKVDFMADSRVKNIAGYCDMARKQGKKTVLLRIPMHAEVEDVIKYVDISFNSVLVKQNCNRHAPFMRL
;
A
#
# COMPACT_ATOMS: atom_id res chain seq x y z
N MET A 1 -6.68 16.34 -26.76
CA MET A 1 -5.23 16.61 -26.79
C MET A 1 -4.51 15.32 -26.40
N TYR A 2 -3.54 14.88 -27.20
CA TYR A 2 -2.69 13.70 -26.93
C TYR A 2 -1.32 14.16 -26.43
N PRO A 3 -0.62 13.40 -25.58
CA PRO A 3 -0.80 11.98 -25.26
C PRO A 3 -1.93 11.69 -24.24
N LYS A 4 -2.56 10.53 -24.38
CA LYS A 4 -3.60 10.00 -23.47
C LYS A 4 -3.18 8.62 -22.97
N LEU A 5 -3.07 8.47 -21.66
CA LEU A 5 -2.93 7.17 -21.01
C LEU A 5 -4.32 6.55 -20.83
N VAL A 6 -4.48 5.30 -21.26
CA VAL A 6 -5.72 4.53 -21.08
C VAL A 6 -5.37 3.27 -20.31
N VAL A 7 -5.99 3.09 -19.15
CA VAL A 7 -5.85 1.89 -18.32
C VAL A 7 -7.11 1.07 -18.45
N ASP A 8 -6.95 -0.21 -18.78
CA ASP A 8 -8.03 -1.18 -18.84
C ASP A 8 -8.16 -1.88 -17.48
N LEU A 9 -9.17 -1.47 -16.71
CA LEU A 9 -9.41 -2.02 -15.36
C LEU A 9 -9.78 -3.49 -15.37
N LYS A 10 -10.40 -3.98 -16.45
CA LYS A 10 -10.76 -5.40 -16.55
C LYS A 10 -9.51 -6.27 -16.66
N LYS A 11 -8.52 -5.81 -17.45
CA LYS A 11 -7.21 -6.49 -17.53
C LYS A 11 -6.45 -6.38 -16.22
N LEU A 12 -6.53 -5.22 -15.55
CA LEU A 12 -5.88 -5.03 -14.25
C LEU A 12 -6.46 -5.97 -13.18
N GLN A 13 -7.79 -6.13 -13.13
CA GLN A 13 -8.44 -7.10 -12.24
C GLN A 13 -8.01 -8.53 -12.57
N GLY A 14 -7.98 -8.92 -13.85
CA GLY A 14 -7.52 -10.26 -14.23
C GLY A 14 -6.07 -10.54 -13.82
N ASN A 15 -5.19 -9.55 -13.89
CA ASN A 15 -3.83 -9.66 -13.38
C ASN A 15 -3.80 -9.82 -11.85
N LEU A 16 -4.66 -9.07 -11.14
CA LEU A 16 -4.79 -9.15 -9.69
C LEU A 16 -5.26 -10.55 -9.26
N ASP A 17 -6.29 -11.07 -9.92
CA ASP A 17 -6.85 -12.40 -9.65
C ASP A 17 -5.79 -13.50 -9.82
N ALA A 18 -5.02 -13.45 -10.91
CA ALA A 18 -3.96 -14.42 -11.19
C ALA A 18 -2.83 -14.38 -10.14
N VAL A 19 -2.39 -13.19 -9.73
CA VAL A 19 -1.37 -13.05 -8.68
C VAL A 19 -1.92 -13.48 -7.33
N ALA A 20 -3.19 -13.19 -7.06
CA ALA A 20 -3.85 -13.60 -5.82
C ALA A 20 -3.99 -15.12 -5.73
N GLU A 21 -4.35 -15.80 -6.81
CA GLU A 21 -4.37 -17.27 -6.90
C GLU A 21 -2.98 -17.85 -6.60
N ILE A 22 -1.94 -17.37 -7.29
CA ILE A 22 -0.56 -17.82 -7.07
C ILE A 22 -0.12 -17.61 -5.61
N THR A 23 -0.39 -16.43 -5.05
CA THR A 23 0.13 -16.05 -3.72
C THR A 23 -0.65 -16.71 -2.58
N LYS A 24 -1.97 -16.71 -2.66
CA LYS A 24 -2.87 -17.21 -1.61
C LYS A 24 -3.10 -18.70 -1.74
N ASP A 25 -3.54 -19.13 -2.91
CA ASP A 25 -4.09 -20.48 -3.12
C ASP A 25 -2.93 -21.48 -3.29
N HIS A 26 -1.90 -21.13 -4.05
CA HIS A 26 -0.71 -21.98 -4.22
C HIS A 26 0.38 -21.73 -3.18
N GLY A 27 0.61 -20.47 -2.81
CA GLY A 27 1.70 -20.07 -1.92
C GLY A 27 1.38 -20.08 -0.43
N GLY A 28 0.11 -19.98 -0.04
CA GLY A 28 -0.27 -19.83 1.37
C GLY A 28 0.23 -18.53 2.02
N CYS A 29 0.55 -17.51 1.22
CA CYS A 29 1.15 -16.26 1.65
C CYS A 29 0.13 -15.11 1.73
N SER A 30 0.45 -14.08 2.51
CA SER A 30 -0.29 -12.82 2.45
C SER A 30 0.04 -12.05 1.17
N LEU A 31 -0.94 -11.36 0.60
CA LEU A 31 -0.81 -10.57 -0.62
C LEU A 31 -0.72 -9.08 -0.31
N MET A 32 0.36 -8.46 -0.78
CA MET A 32 0.58 -7.02 -0.73
C MET A 32 0.64 -6.45 -2.15
N ILE A 33 -0.25 -5.51 -2.46
CA ILE A 33 -0.26 -4.82 -3.76
C ILE A 33 0.40 -3.46 -3.63
N VAL A 34 1.38 -3.22 -4.51
CA VAL A 34 2.17 -1.98 -4.52
C VAL A 34 1.56 -0.96 -5.49
N THR A 35 1.04 0.16 -4.97
CA THR A 35 0.37 1.22 -5.73
C THR A 35 1.32 2.19 -6.44
N LYS A 36 2.63 2.03 -6.26
CA LYS A 36 3.67 2.96 -6.77
C LYS A 36 3.55 3.26 -8.26
N GLY A 37 3.29 2.23 -9.08
CA GLY A 37 3.16 2.37 -10.54
C GLY A 37 1.85 3.03 -10.99
N MET A 38 0.88 3.14 -10.08
CA MET A 38 -0.47 3.66 -10.36
C MET A 38 -0.65 5.09 -9.85
N CYS A 39 0.39 5.69 -9.25
CA CYS A 39 0.35 7.03 -8.65
C CYS A 39 -0.83 7.25 -7.69
N ALA A 40 -1.30 6.18 -7.03
CA ALA A 40 -2.50 6.19 -6.20
C ALA A 40 -3.76 6.73 -6.91
N ASP A 41 -3.93 6.39 -8.19
CA ASP A 41 -5.17 6.66 -8.91
C ASP A 41 -6.37 6.11 -8.11
N PRO A 42 -7.38 6.94 -7.80
CA PRO A 42 -8.47 6.55 -6.93
C PRO A 42 -9.28 5.36 -7.45
N GLU A 43 -9.40 5.18 -8.77
CA GLU A 43 -10.19 4.10 -9.36
C GLU A 43 -9.46 2.77 -9.24
N MET A 44 -8.16 2.76 -9.57
CA MET A 44 -7.31 1.59 -9.38
C MET A 44 -7.18 1.22 -7.89
N CYS A 45 -7.01 2.21 -7.01
CA CYS A 45 -6.99 1.99 -5.57
C CYS A 45 -8.30 1.40 -5.04
N ARG A 46 -9.47 1.85 -5.54
CA ARG A 46 -10.77 1.26 -5.19
C ARG A 46 -10.89 -0.19 -5.63
N MET A 47 -10.49 -0.50 -6.85
CA MET A 47 -10.50 -1.86 -7.37
C MET A 47 -9.65 -2.78 -6.47
N ILE A 48 -8.41 -2.38 -6.19
CA ILE A 48 -7.51 -3.13 -5.30
C ILE A 48 -8.07 -3.22 -3.88
N ALA A 49 -8.67 -2.15 -3.36
CA ALA A 49 -9.25 -2.10 -2.02
C ALA A 49 -10.57 -2.88 -1.90
N ALA A 50 -11.27 -3.19 -3.00
CA ALA A 50 -12.45 -4.05 -2.97
C ALA A 50 -12.11 -5.55 -2.96
N ASP A 51 -10.93 -5.94 -3.43
CA ASP A 51 -10.56 -7.35 -3.59
C ASP A 51 -10.30 -8.06 -2.24
N PRO A 52 -11.06 -9.09 -1.85
CA PRO A 52 -10.91 -9.74 -0.54
C PRO A 52 -9.59 -10.50 -0.38
N LYS A 53 -8.90 -10.85 -1.47
CA LYS A 53 -7.62 -11.58 -1.41
C LYS A 53 -6.42 -10.67 -1.12
N VAL A 54 -6.59 -9.35 -1.17
CA VAL A 54 -5.54 -8.37 -0.85
C VAL A 54 -5.52 -8.09 0.64
N ASP A 55 -4.39 -8.29 1.32
CA ASP A 55 -4.27 -7.98 2.75
C ASP A 55 -3.65 -6.60 3.00
N PHE A 56 -2.71 -6.21 2.12
CA PHE A 56 -1.91 -5.01 2.28
C PHE A 56 -1.89 -4.16 1.00
N MET A 57 -1.97 -2.84 1.18
CA MET A 57 -1.71 -1.86 0.12
C MET A 57 -0.47 -1.06 0.46
N ALA A 58 0.44 -0.92 -0.48
CA ALA A 58 1.75 -0.34 -0.21
C ALA A 58 2.16 0.72 -1.22
N ASP A 59 2.81 1.78 -0.77
CA ASP A 59 3.42 2.78 -1.65
C ASP A 59 4.81 3.17 -1.16
N SER A 60 5.57 3.78 -2.06
CA SER A 60 6.84 4.43 -1.76
C SER A 60 6.67 5.87 -1.25
N ARG A 61 5.49 6.49 -1.38
CA ARG A 61 5.24 7.87 -0.93
C ARG A 61 4.09 7.92 0.07
N VAL A 62 4.35 8.48 1.25
CA VAL A 62 3.33 8.71 2.28
C VAL A 62 2.15 9.54 1.75
N LYS A 63 2.42 10.55 0.90
CA LYS A 63 1.36 11.36 0.28
C LYS A 63 0.35 10.53 -0.53
N ASN A 64 0.83 9.49 -1.22
CA ASN A 64 -0.04 8.59 -1.96
C ASN A 64 -0.88 7.74 -1.00
N ILE A 65 -0.25 7.21 0.06
CA ILE A 65 -0.94 6.42 1.09
C ILE A 65 -2.03 7.25 1.77
N ALA A 66 -1.75 8.51 2.12
CA ALA A 66 -2.72 9.43 2.69
C ALA A 66 -3.98 9.60 1.81
N GLY A 67 -3.85 9.47 0.49
CA GLY A 67 -4.97 9.57 -0.44
C GLY A 67 -5.92 8.36 -0.42
N TYR A 68 -5.47 7.18 0.00
CA TYR A 68 -6.28 5.96 -0.01
C TYR A 68 -6.36 5.22 1.34
N CYS A 69 -5.66 5.66 2.38
CA CYS A 69 -5.56 4.93 3.66
C CYS A 69 -6.93 4.68 4.29
N ASP A 70 -7.82 5.67 4.26
CA ASP A 70 -9.16 5.54 4.85
C ASP A 70 -10.00 4.51 4.10
N MET A 71 -9.87 4.46 2.78
CA MET A 71 -10.53 3.46 1.94
C MET A 71 -9.98 2.06 2.23
N ALA A 72 -8.66 1.91 2.29
CA ALA A 72 -8.00 0.64 2.60
C ALA A 72 -8.45 0.13 3.98
N ARG A 73 -8.42 0.98 5.00
CA ARG A 73 -8.82 0.65 6.37
C ARG A 73 -10.28 0.26 6.48
N LYS A 74 -11.19 0.97 5.79
CA LYS A 74 -12.62 0.62 5.73
C LYS A 74 -12.86 -0.78 5.14
N GLN A 75 -11.99 -1.21 4.25
CA GLN A 75 -12.03 -2.54 3.62
C GLN A 75 -11.19 -3.58 4.40
N GLY A 76 -10.72 -3.25 5.61
CA GLY A 76 -9.95 -4.15 6.46
C GLY A 76 -8.49 -4.35 6.05
N LYS A 77 -7.97 -3.52 5.13
CA LYS A 77 -6.60 -3.62 4.59
C LYS A 77 -5.64 -2.74 5.37
N LYS A 78 -4.40 -3.22 5.48
CA LYS A 78 -3.31 -2.48 6.11
C LYS A 78 -2.49 -1.74 5.06
N THR A 79 -2.00 -0.56 5.44
CA THR A 79 -1.17 0.30 4.61
C THR A 79 0.31 0.16 4.95
N VAL A 80 1.18 0.12 3.94
CA VAL A 80 2.62 -0.13 4.12
C VAL A 80 3.46 0.90 3.37
N LEU A 81 4.43 1.50 4.06
CA LEU A 81 5.45 2.35 3.43
C LEU A 81 6.68 1.52 3.07
N LEU A 82 6.96 1.42 1.77
CA LEU A 82 8.03 0.57 1.21
C LEU A 82 9.45 1.13 1.32
N ARG A 83 9.63 2.27 1.98
CA ARG A 83 10.93 2.90 2.16
C ARG A 83 11.09 3.43 3.58
N ILE A 84 12.34 3.74 3.93
CA ILE A 84 12.63 4.50 5.13
C ILE A 84 11.98 5.89 4.99
N PRO A 85 11.17 6.32 5.96
CA PRO A 85 10.56 7.64 5.95
C PRO A 85 11.62 8.73 6.15
N MET A 86 11.40 9.90 5.55
CA MET A 86 12.21 11.06 5.89
C MET A 86 11.79 11.55 7.30
N HIS A 87 12.71 12.18 8.03
CA HIS A 87 12.42 12.71 9.37
C HIS A 87 11.24 13.69 9.38
N ALA A 88 11.08 14.48 8.32
CA ALA A 88 9.97 15.42 8.18
C ALA A 88 8.62 14.75 7.88
N GLU A 89 8.61 13.49 7.45
CA GLU A 89 7.38 12.75 7.10
C GLU A 89 6.84 11.93 8.28
N VAL A 90 7.54 11.89 9.42
CA VAL A 90 7.23 11.00 10.55
C VAL A 90 5.79 11.17 11.04
N GLU A 91 5.31 12.41 11.16
CA GLU A 91 3.93 12.65 11.59
C GLU A 91 2.90 12.07 10.63
N ASP A 92 3.12 12.21 9.33
CA ASP A 92 2.22 11.68 8.31
C ASP A 92 2.31 10.15 8.24
N VAL A 93 3.49 9.57 8.45
CA VAL A 93 3.65 8.11 8.58
C VAL A 93 2.80 7.58 9.73
N ILE A 94 2.88 8.21 10.90
CA ILE A 94 2.10 7.79 12.09
C ILE A 94 0.59 7.86 11.82
N LYS A 95 0.13 8.88 11.07
CA LYS A 95 -1.30 9.06 10.77
C LYS A 95 -1.81 8.07 9.73
N TYR A 96 -1.07 7.89 8.64
CA TYR A 96 -1.60 7.25 7.42
C TYR A 96 -1.06 5.84 7.17
N VAL A 97 0.03 5.43 7.82
CA VAL A 97 0.74 4.19 7.52
C VAL A 97 0.68 3.24 8.70
N ASP A 98 0.20 2.02 8.47
CA ASP A 98 0.08 1.00 9.50
C ASP A 98 1.40 0.23 9.71
N ILE A 99 2.21 0.06 8.66
CA ILE A 99 3.52 -0.62 8.70
C ILE A 99 4.57 0.23 7.99
N SER A 100 5.67 0.55 8.67
CA SER A 100 6.82 1.26 8.08
C SER A 100 8.14 0.53 8.33
N PHE A 101 9.01 0.55 7.32
CA PHE A 101 10.37 0.03 7.45
C PHE A 101 11.31 1.14 7.94
N ASN A 102 12.01 0.89 9.04
CA ASN A 102 12.93 1.87 9.65
C ASN A 102 14.31 1.24 9.89
N SER A 103 15.37 2.02 9.67
CA SER A 103 16.71 1.65 10.12
C SER A 103 16.89 1.93 11.62
N VAL A 104 17.87 1.28 12.26
CA VAL A 104 18.11 1.38 13.72
C VAL A 104 18.30 2.84 14.20
N LEU A 105 18.83 3.72 13.35
CA LEU A 105 19.09 5.12 13.67
C LEU A 105 17.82 6.01 13.64
N VAL A 106 16.85 5.70 12.77
CA VAL A 106 15.60 6.50 12.63
C VAL A 106 14.58 6.17 13.73
N LYS A 107 14.81 5.10 14.51
CA LYS A 107 13.94 4.66 15.61
C LYS A 107 13.61 5.76 16.62
N GLN A 108 14.50 6.74 16.85
CA GLN A 108 14.31 7.71 17.92
C GLN A 108 13.10 8.65 17.73
N ASN A 109 12.64 8.91 16.50
CA ASN A 109 11.50 9.80 16.23
C ASN A 109 10.16 9.08 15.97
N CYS A 110 10.16 7.88 15.38
CA CYS A 110 8.91 7.11 15.12
C CYS A 110 8.42 6.29 16.33
N ASN A 111 9.28 6.00 17.32
CA ASN A 111 9.05 5.01 18.39
C ASN A 111 7.93 5.31 19.39
N ARG A 112 7.25 6.47 19.33
CA ARG A 112 6.24 6.81 20.34
C ARG A 112 4.82 6.31 20.02
N HIS A 113 4.49 5.98 18.76
CA HIS A 113 3.06 5.91 18.36
C HIS A 113 2.59 4.81 17.37
N ALA A 114 3.44 3.99 16.73
CA ALA A 114 2.98 2.99 15.73
C ALA A 114 3.57 1.56 15.91
N PRO A 115 2.81 0.48 15.67
CA PRO A 115 3.27 -0.91 15.81
C PRO A 115 4.32 -1.29 14.74
N PHE A 116 5.33 -2.06 15.15
CA PHE A 116 6.59 -2.28 14.42
C PHE A 116 6.70 -3.71 13.85
N MET A 117 7.23 -3.86 12.63
CA MET A 117 7.71 -5.14 12.09
C MET A 117 9.25 -5.11 12.05
N ARG A 118 9.90 -5.95 12.87
CA ARG A 118 11.34 -6.22 12.77
C ARG A 118 11.56 -7.16 11.58
N LEU A 119 12.45 -6.78 10.66
CA LEU A 119 13.20 -7.76 9.88
C LEU A 119 14.18 -8.47 10.82
#